data_AF-A0A9D1MRB4-F1
#
_entry.id   AF-A0A9D1MRB4-F1
#
_cell.length_a   1.000
_cell.length_b   1.000
_cell.length_c   1.000
_cell.angle_alpha   90.00
_cell.angle_beta   90.00
_cell.angle_gamma   90.00
#
_symmetry.space_group_name_H-M   'P 1'
#
loop_
_entity.id
_entity.type
_entity.pdbx_description
1 polymer ?
#
loop_
_entity_poly.entity_id
_entity_poly.type
_entity_poly.pdbx_seq_one_letter_code
_entity_poly.pdbx_strand_id
1 'polypeptide(L)'
;MKWRNRRLVWSFLTIGVLAFAFSSVALAETRTLTQETKLYPQGWSVGEELKFKKGSSVETNAMGEVISGVLASDTFLRPHGWKNVINDYYYATAYSDIRPFFFRYPFVERRYNIAIPAYGHLRYKGGSAVVFSAQGDVLEGIIDEDATILLNEERYGFVTFKKGFVLKFDDSTGTLKEGTLAADTNLRPIGWQNNLGENKEQAGFLKFKSKSRVAFTEDGLVVLGTIKEKTTWQQPDGSVVELEAGKEVTFSETGRVVSN
;
A
#
# COMPACT_ATOMS: atom_id res chain seq x y z
N MET A 1 -62.48 -3.57 -70.00
CA MET A 1 -62.35 -4.67 -69.02
C MET A 1 -61.12 -4.34 -68.16
N LYS A 2 -61.22 -3.54 -67.08
CA LYS A 2 -61.58 -3.93 -65.68
C LYS A 2 -60.69 -5.12 -65.26
N TRP A 3 -59.65 -5.04 -64.42
CA TRP A 3 -59.38 -4.46 -63.08
C TRP A 3 -57.83 -4.38 -62.92
N ARG A 4 -57.14 -3.30 -62.50
CA ARG A 4 -57.00 -2.63 -61.19
C ARG A 4 -56.83 -3.58 -59.98
N ASN A 5 -55.61 -3.65 -59.44
CA ASN A 5 -55.33 -3.57 -58.00
C ASN A 5 -53.82 -3.35 -57.74
N ARG A 6 -53.46 -2.08 -57.55
CA ARG A 6 -52.18 -1.63 -57.00
C ARG A 6 -52.17 -1.97 -55.51
N ARG A 7 -51.15 -2.69 -55.04
CA ARG A 7 -50.98 -3.01 -53.62
C ARG A 7 -50.58 -1.77 -52.84
N LEU A 8 -51.33 -1.56 -51.76
CA LEU A 8 -51.24 -0.48 -50.80
C LEU A 8 -49.95 -0.55 -49.98
N VAL A 9 -49.46 0.65 -49.70
CA VAL A 9 -48.48 1.04 -48.68
C VAL A 9 -48.80 0.40 -47.32
N TRP A 10 -47.78 -0.18 -46.69
CA TRP A 10 -47.78 -0.44 -45.25
C TRP A 10 -46.61 0.30 -44.62
N SER A 11 -46.94 1.38 -43.94
CA SER A 11 -46.07 2.09 -43.01
C SER A 11 -46.03 1.30 -41.71
N PHE A 12 -44.85 0.82 -41.30
CA PHE A 12 -44.58 0.51 -39.91
C PHE A 12 -43.25 1.13 -39.48
N LEU A 13 -43.42 2.22 -38.75
CA LEU A 13 -42.59 2.73 -37.67
C LEU A 13 -41.73 1.63 -37.02
N THR A 14 -40.41 1.66 -37.24
CA THR A 14 -39.45 1.04 -36.32
C THR A 14 -38.53 2.14 -35.83
N ILE A 15 -38.90 2.63 -34.65
CA ILE A 15 -38.16 3.61 -33.86
C ILE A 15 -36.82 2.97 -33.50
N GLY A 16 -35.74 3.62 -33.92
CA GLY A 16 -34.38 3.28 -33.52
C GLY A 16 -34.22 3.48 -32.02
N VAL A 17 -33.97 2.38 -31.30
CA VAL A 17 -33.40 2.42 -29.96
C VAL A 17 -31.89 2.28 -30.14
N LEU A 18 -31.24 3.40 -30.45
CA LEU A 18 -29.80 3.54 -30.24
C LEU A 18 -29.61 3.76 -28.73
N ALA A 19 -29.51 2.68 -27.97
CA ALA A 19 -29.02 2.74 -26.61
C ALA A 19 -27.53 3.10 -26.68
N PHE A 20 -27.25 4.40 -26.70
CA PHE A 20 -25.94 4.94 -26.38
C PHE A 20 -25.62 4.51 -24.94
N ALA A 21 -24.92 3.39 -24.80
CA ALA A 21 -24.12 3.11 -23.63
C ALA A 21 -22.96 4.12 -23.64
N PHE A 22 -23.24 5.36 -23.20
CA PHE A 22 -22.20 6.20 -22.67
C PHE A 22 -21.83 5.61 -21.32
N SER A 23 -20.92 4.64 -21.32
CA SER A 23 -20.01 4.50 -20.20
C SER A 23 -19.27 5.83 -20.12
N SER A 24 -19.72 6.72 -19.23
CA SER A 24 -18.94 7.87 -18.82
C SER A 24 -17.65 7.30 -18.24
N VAL A 25 -16.61 7.25 -19.06
CA VAL A 25 -15.24 7.21 -18.58
C VAL A 25 -15.05 8.57 -17.92
N ALA A 26 -15.49 8.67 -16.68
CA ALA A 26 -15.36 9.88 -15.91
C ALA A 26 -13.87 10.02 -15.60
N LEU A 27 -13.23 10.93 -16.33
CA LEU A 27 -11.80 11.17 -16.24
C LEU A 27 -11.50 11.73 -14.86
N ALA A 28 -10.45 11.19 -14.22
CA ALA A 28 -9.90 11.79 -13.03
C ALA A 28 -9.47 13.23 -13.33
N GLU A 29 -9.86 14.17 -12.47
CA GLU A 29 -9.49 15.58 -12.60
C GLU A 29 -8.29 15.87 -11.73
N THR A 30 -7.22 16.42 -12.32
CA THR A 30 -6.06 16.91 -11.56
C THR A 30 -6.13 18.42 -11.41
N ARG A 31 -6.09 18.92 -10.18
CA ARG A 31 -6.06 20.36 -9.88
C ARG A 31 -5.00 20.72 -8.85
N THR A 32 -4.42 21.91 -8.97
CA THR A 32 -3.47 22.45 -7.99
C THR A 32 -4.21 23.21 -6.89
N LEU A 33 -3.87 22.96 -5.63
CA LEU A 33 -4.47 23.64 -4.49
C LEU A 33 -3.80 25.00 -4.24
N THR A 34 -4.57 26.08 -4.27
CA THR A 34 -4.08 27.45 -3.98
C THR A 34 -3.92 27.74 -2.49
N GLN A 35 -4.56 26.94 -1.64
CA GLN A 35 -4.49 26.97 -0.19
C GLN A 35 -4.54 25.55 0.37
N GLU A 36 -4.31 25.38 1.67
CA GLU A 36 -4.56 24.09 2.30
C GLU A 36 -6.07 23.83 2.28
N THR A 37 -6.47 22.67 1.78
CA THR A 37 -7.87 22.37 1.53
C THR A 37 -8.25 21.07 2.22
N LYS A 38 -9.38 21.09 2.91
CA LYS A 38 -10.01 19.90 3.47
C LYS A 38 -10.87 19.24 2.39
N LEU A 39 -10.63 17.96 2.13
CA LEU A 39 -11.32 17.18 1.09
C LEU A 39 -11.61 15.77 1.59
N TYR A 40 -12.61 15.13 1.00
CA TYR A 40 -12.98 13.75 1.30
C TYR A 40 -12.23 12.78 0.38
N PRO A 41 -11.54 11.77 0.93
CA PRO A 41 -11.03 10.65 0.13
C PRO A 41 -12.17 9.85 -0.50
N GLN A 42 -11.90 9.24 -1.65
CA GLN A 42 -12.85 8.32 -2.27
C GLN A 42 -13.14 7.12 -1.35
N GLY A 43 -14.34 6.55 -1.47
CA GLY A 43 -14.75 5.37 -0.71
C GLY A 43 -15.11 5.62 0.75
N TRP A 44 -14.94 6.84 1.27
CA TRP A 44 -15.30 7.18 2.64
C TRP A 44 -16.80 7.45 2.78
N SER A 45 -17.46 6.74 3.70
CA SER A 45 -18.87 6.95 4.03
C SER A 45 -19.09 7.77 5.31
N VAL A 46 -18.01 8.04 6.05
CA VAL A 46 -18.00 8.90 7.25
C VAL A 46 -17.39 10.24 6.88
N GLY A 47 -18.06 11.34 7.26
CA GLY A 47 -17.72 12.70 6.86
C GLY A 47 -16.48 13.30 7.53
N GLU A 48 -15.40 12.54 7.69
CA GLU A 48 -14.10 13.08 8.10
C GLU A 48 -13.32 13.60 6.89
N GLU A 49 -12.91 14.86 6.95
CA GLU A 49 -12.12 15.49 5.90
C GLU A 49 -10.62 15.35 6.15
N LEU A 50 -9.86 15.05 5.12
CA LEU A 50 -8.41 15.10 5.14
C LEU A 50 -7.90 16.44 4.64
N LYS A 51 -6.85 16.95 5.31
CA LYS A 51 -6.23 18.22 4.95
C LYS A 51 -5.08 17.99 3.98
N PHE A 52 -5.18 18.59 2.80
CA PHE A 52 -4.17 18.53 1.74
C PHE A 52 -3.36 19.82 1.65
N LYS A 53 -2.09 19.67 1.25
CA LYS A 53 -1.08 20.72 1.30
C LYS A 53 -1.34 21.82 0.26
N LYS A 54 -1.10 23.08 0.64
CA LYS A 54 -1.08 24.20 -0.30
C LYS A 54 0.02 24.02 -1.36
N GLY A 55 -0.30 24.33 -2.62
CA GLY A 55 0.64 24.30 -3.73
C GLY A 55 0.93 22.90 -4.28
N SER A 56 0.25 21.86 -3.78
CA SER A 56 0.32 20.52 -4.36
C SER A 56 -0.84 20.24 -5.30
N SER A 57 -0.64 19.26 -6.18
CA SER A 57 -1.72 18.68 -6.98
C SER A 57 -2.55 17.69 -6.15
N VAL A 58 -3.85 17.67 -6.43
CA VAL A 58 -4.78 16.65 -5.99
C VAL A 58 -5.51 16.12 -7.21
N GLU A 59 -5.64 14.80 -7.27
CA GLU A 59 -6.42 14.10 -8.26
C GLU A 59 -7.74 13.66 -7.62
N THR A 60 -8.86 13.96 -8.28
CA THR A 60 -10.19 13.59 -7.81
C THR A 60 -10.94 12.74 -8.83
N ASN A 61 -11.81 11.88 -8.34
CA ASN A 61 -12.75 11.16 -9.18
C ASN A 61 -13.87 12.09 -9.67
N ALA A 62 -14.81 11.53 -10.45
CA ALA A 62 -15.96 12.24 -11.02
C ALA A 62 -16.85 12.96 -9.99
N MET A 63 -16.84 12.48 -8.74
CA MET A 63 -17.65 12.98 -7.64
C MET A 63 -16.91 14.07 -6.84
N GLY A 64 -15.65 14.37 -7.20
CA GLY A 64 -14.79 15.30 -6.47
C GLY A 64 -14.12 14.71 -5.24
N GLU A 65 -14.18 13.38 -5.06
CA GLU A 65 -13.50 12.67 -3.97
C GLU A 65 -12.04 12.42 -4.34
N VAL A 66 -11.14 12.47 -3.37
CA VAL A 66 -9.69 12.41 -3.61
C VAL A 66 -9.23 10.99 -3.90
N ILE A 67 -8.57 10.82 -5.05
CA ILE A 67 -7.85 9.60 -5.45
C ILE A 67 -6.40 9.68 -4.98
N SER A 68 -5.74 10.82 -5.20
CA SER A 68 -4.35 11.04 -4.81
C SER A 68 -4.08 12.50 -4.44
N GLY A 69 -3.13 12.72 -3.53
CA GLY A 69 -2.77 14.08 -3.10
C GLY A 69 -1.63 14.11 -2.09
N VAL A 70 -1.20 15.31 -1.70
CA VAL A 70 -0.14 15.50 -0.69
C VAL A 70 -0.77 15.91 0.64
N LEU A 71 -0.52 15.12 1.69
CA LEU A 71 -1.03 15.39 3.03
C LEU A 71 -0.44 16.70 3.59
N ALA A 72 -1.22 17.51 4.30
CA ALA A 72 -0.72 18.73 4.94
C ALA A 72 0.10 18.44 6.21
N SER A 73 -0.23 17.37 6.94
CA SER A 73 0.39 16.97 8.20
C SER A 73 0.45 15.45 8.32
N ASP A 74 1.23 14.95 9.28
CA ASP A 74 1.24 13.51 9.56
C ASP A 74 -0.16 13.08 9.98
N THR A 75 -0.65 11.98 9.43
CA THR A 75 -2.04 11.54 9.57
C THR A 75 -2.11 10.03 9.72
N PHE A 76 -2.88 9.55 10.70
CA PHE A 76 -3.19 8.12 10.80
C PHE A 76 -4.25 7.76 9.77
N LEU A 77 -3.92 6.84 8.87
CA LEU A 77 -4.83 6.32 7.84
C LEU A 77 -4.72 4.80 7.81
N ARG A 78 -5.77 4.12 7.37
CA ARG A 78 -5.71 2.68 7.16
C ARG A 78 -4.94 2.39 5.88
N PRO A 79 -3.84 1.61 5.91
CA PRO A 79 -3.30 1.03 4.70
C PRO A 79 -4.30 0.02 4.13
N HIS A 80 -4.23 -0.17 2.83
CA HIS A 80 -4.90 -1.31 2.23
C HIS A 80 -4.27 -2.59 2.79
N GLY A 81 -5.10 -3.57 3.19
CA GLY A 81 -4.62 -4.74 3.94
C GLY A 81 -4.30 -4.48 5.42
N TRP A 82 -4.87 -3.45 6.05
CA TRP A 82 -4.66 -3.09 7.48
C TRP A 82 -4.75 -4.23 8.49
N LYS A 83 -5.47 -5.33 8.19
CA LYS A 83 -5.53 -6.53 9.04
C LYS A 83 -4.16 -7.20 9.24
N ASN A 84 -3.24 -6.98 8.30
CA ASN A 84 -1.88 -7.51 8.34
C ASN A 84 -0.92 -6.62 9.13
N VAL A 85 -1.35 -5.46 9.63
CA VAL A 85 -0.52 -4.58 10.47
C VAL A 85 -0.45 -5.15 11.88
N ILE A 86 0.75 -5.49 12.33
CA ILE A 86 0.99 -6.08 13.66
C ILE A 86 1.24 -5.01 14.72
N ASN A 87 1.95 -3.94 14.36
CA ASN A 87 2.25 -2.87 15.31
C ASN A 87 1.07 -1.89 15.42
N ASP A 88 0.00 -2.34 16.08
CA ASP A 88 -1.26 -1.63 16.20
C ASP A 88 -1.29 -0.66 17.40
N TYR A 89 -0.19 -0.03 17.77
CA TYR A 89 -0.19 0.92 18.89
C TYR A 89 0.63 2.16 18.55
N TYR A 90 0.14 3.32 18.95
CA TYR A 90 0.92 4.55 19.03
C TYR A 90 1.02 5.02 20.49
N TYR A 91 2.14 5.67 20.81
CA TYR A 91 2.39 6.18 22.16
C TYR A 91 1.94 7.63 22.28
N ALA A 92 1.07 7.91 23.25
CA ALA A 92 0.70 9.27 23.64
C ALA A 92 1.26 9.59 25.03
N THR A 93 1.88 10.75 25.20
CA THR A 93 2.29 11.23 26.52
C THR A 93 1.14 12.00 27.15
N ALA A 94 0.67 11.54 28.31
CA ALA A 94 -0.33 12.24 29.11
C ALA A 94 0.31 12.90 30.34
N TYR A 95 -0.29 14.03 30.74
CA TYR A 95 0.05 14.74 31.98
C TYR A 95 -1.05 14.47 33.01
N SER A 96 -0.74 13.89 34.18
CA SER A 96 -1.64 14.07 35.34
C SER A 96 -1.36 15.41 35.98
N ASP A 97 -1.98 16.46 35.46
CA ASP A 97 -2.25 17.62 36.28
C ASP A 97 -3.73 17.59 36.67
N ILE A 98 -4.03 16.79 37.69
CA ILE A 98 -5.27 16.94 38.45
C ILE A 98 -4.88 17.51 39.80
N ARG A 99 -5.15 18.81 40.00
CA ARG A 99 -5.79 19.36 41.23
C ARG A 99 -6.00 20.89 41.16
N PRO A 100 -7.21 21.39 41.46
CA PRO A 100 -7.36 22.70 42.07
C PRO A 100 -6.98 22.59 43.57
N PHE A 101 -6.18 23.54 44.04
CA PHE A 101 -5.93 23.92 45.45
C PHE A 101 -4.80 23.25 46.29
N PHE A 102 -3.82 24.14 46.59
CA PHE A 102 -2.98 24.37 47.79
C PHE A 102 -1.69 23.54 48.09
N PHE A 103 -0.58 24.23 47.83
CA PHE A 103 0.74 24.34 48.51
C PHE A 103 1.45 23.13 49.14
N ARG A 104 2.75 23.05 48.76
CA ARG A 104 3.90 22.28 49.30
C ARG A 104 4.07 20.87 48.74
N TYR A 105 4.75 20.72 47.60
CA TYR A 105 5.80 19.72 47.30
C TYR A 105 6.42 20.09 45.94
N PRO A 106 7.71 19.76 45.67
CA PRO A 106 8.34 20.14 44.41
C PRO A 106 7.67 19.39 43.25
N PHE A 107 7.40 20.11 42.16
CA PHE A 107 6.73 19.63 40.96
C PHE A 107 7.45 18.41 40.39
N VAL A 108 6.93 17.21 40.67
CA VAL A 108 7.33 16.01 39.96
C VAL A 108 6.43 15.92 38.74
N GLU A 109 6.92 16.34 37.57
CA GLU A 109 6.24 16.10 36.30
C GLU A 109 6.02 14.59 36.12
N ARG A 110 4.79 14.13 36.38
CA ARG A 110 4.41 12.74 36.14
C ARG A 110 3.94 12.62 34.69
N ARG A 111 4.91 12.50 33.78
CA ARG A 111 4.68 12.12 32.39
C ARG A 111 4.61 10.60 32.31
N TYR A 112 3.58 10.06 31.70
CA TYR A 112 3.50 8.64 31.38
C TYR A 112 3.09 8.47 29.93
N ASN A 113 3.71 7.48 29.28
CA ASN A 113 3.42 7.09 27.92
C ASN A 113 2.33 6.02 27.96
N ILE A 114 1.25 6.28 27.23
CA ILE A 114 0.10 5.39 27.10
C ILE A 114 0.18 4.79 25.70
N ALA A 115 0.12 3.46 25.59
CA ALA A 115 -0.06 2.78 24.32
C ALA A 115 -1.56 2.79 23.96
N ILE A 116 -1.92 3.45 22.87
CA ILE A 116 -3.29 3.53 22.36
C ILE A 116 -3.37 2.66 21.12
N PRO A 117 -4.35 1.73 21.02
CA PRO A 117 -4.50 0.92 19.82
C PRO A 117 -4.77 1.80 18.61
N ALA A 118 -4.05 1.58 17.50
CA ALA A 118 -4.21 2.31 16.26
C ALA A 118 -5.33 1.74 15.38
N TYR A 119 -5.95 0.61 15.76
CA TYR A 119 -6.94 -0.14 14.98
C TYR A 119 -6.54 -0.37 13.51
N GLY A 120 -5.30 -0.82 13.29
CA GLY A 120 -4.71 -1.12 11.99
C GLY A 120 -4.30 0.11 11.19
N HIS A 121 -4.32 1.32 11.78
CA HIS A 121 -3.87 2.53 11.09
C HIS A 121 -2.34 2.63 11.12
N LEU A 122 -1.77 3.13 10.03
CA LEU A 122 -0.39 3.58 9.96
C LEU A 122 -0.35 5.10 9.93
N ARG A 123 0.67 5.67 10.54
CA ARG A 123 0.93 7.11 10.45
C ARG A 123 1.65 7.42 9.15
N TYR A 124 1.00 8.15 8.26
CA TYR A 124 1.58 8.64 7.02
C TYR A 124 2.18 10.02 7.21
N LYS A 125 3.30 10.27 6.53
CA LYS A 125 4.10 11.48 6.68
C LYS A 125 3.47 12.68 5.96
N GLY A 126 3.31 13.77 6.68
CA GLY A 126 2.88 15.06 6.14
C GLY A 126 3.85 15.58 5.09
N GLY A 127 3.33 16.31 4.12
CA GLY A 127 4.09 16.82 2.98
C GLY A 127 4.50 15.74 1.97
N SER A 128 3.99 14.51 2.12
CA SER A 128 4.23 13.40 1.19
C SER A 128 2.94 13.02 0.46
N ALA A 129 3.10 12.43 -0.73
CA ALA A 129 1.98 11.94 -1.51
C ALA A 129 1.34 10.69 -0.88
N VAL A 130 0.02 10.56 -1.06
CA VAL A 130 -0.78 9.40 -0.71
C VAL A 130 -1.72 9.07 -1.88
N VAL A 131 -1.96 7.77 -2.11
CA VAL A 131 -2.90 7.25 -3.10
C VAL A 131 -3.92 6.37 -2.39
N PHE A 132 -5.20 6.58 -2.65
CA PHE A 132 -6.31 5.85 -2.06
C PHE A 132 -6.88 4.80 -3.02
N SER A 133 -7.30 3.65 -2.49
CA SER A 133 -8.12 2.69 -3.22
C SER A 133 -9.54 3.21 -3.39
N ALA A 134 -10.34 2.56 -4.24
CA ALA A 134 -11.76 2.88 -4.38
C ALA A 134 -12.58 2.70 -3.09
N GLN A 135 -12.07 1.91 -2.14
CA GLN A 135 -12.68 1.68 -0.82
C GLN A 135 -12.19 2.67 0.25
N GLY A 136 -11.21 3.51 -0.08
CA GLY A 136 -10.73 4.59 0.79
C GLY A 136 -9.59 4.23 1.73
N ASP A 137 -9.02 3.04 1.58
CA ASP A 137 -7.76 2.68 2.25
C ASP A 137 -6.56 3.21 1.44
N VAL A 138 -5.39 3.32 2.06
CA VAL A 138 -4.17 3.81 1.40
C VAL A 138 -3.45 2.69 0.64
N LEU A 139 -3.32 2.85 -0.68
CA LEU A 139 -2.56 1.96 -1.55
C LEU A 139 -1.06 2.27 -1.55
N GLU A 140 -0.72 3.55 -1.53
CA GLU A 140 0.66 4.02 -1.59
C GLU A 140 0.85 5.25 -0.71
N GLY A 141 1.92 5.27 0.08
CA GLY A 141 2.27 6.45 0.87
C GLY A 141 3.56 6.28 1.68
N ILE A 142 4.15 7.40 2.09
CA ILE A 142 5.33 7.41 2.96
C ILE A 142 4.88 7.29 4.42
N ILE A 143 5.37 6.27 5.12
CA ILE A 143 5.12 6.08 6.56
C ILE A 143 6.05 6.95 7.41
N ASP A 144 5.54 7.50 8.50
CA ASP A 144 6.30 8.36 9.44
C ASP A 144 6.94 7.56 10.60
N GLU A 145 6.47 6.33 10.82
CA GLU A 145 6.95 5.41 11.84
C GLU A 145 7.27 4.04 11.21
N ASP A 146 8.12 3.24 11.85
CA ASP A 146 8.44 1.91 11.36
C ASP A 146 7.17 1.03 11.46
N ALA A 147 6.84 0.31 10.39
CA ALA A 147 5.62 -0.49 10.30
C ALA A 147 5.96 -1.97 10.23
N THR A 148 5.36 -2.79 11.10
CA THR A 148 5.52 -4.25 11.06
C THR A 148 4.28 -4.88 10.43
N ILE A 149 4.48 -5.59 9.32
CA ILE A 149 3.41 -6.12 8.48
C ILE A 149 3.59 -7.63 8.28
N LEU A 150 2.52 -8.39 8.46
CA LEU A 150 2.42 -9.81 8.11
C LEU A 150 2.41 -9.95 6.58
N LEU A 151 3.32 -10.74 6.01
CA LEU A 151 3.41 -10.87 4.55
C LEU A 151 2.36 -11.81 3.96
N ASN A 152 1.86 -12.77 4.76
CA ASN A 152 0.89 -13.77 4.34
C ASN A 152 0.08 -14.26 5.55
N GLU A 153 -1.25 -14.31 5.44
CA GLU A 153 -2.13 -14.69 6.56
C GLU A 153 -1.99 -16.18 6.95
N GLU A 154 -1.62 -17.05 6.02
CA GLU A 154 -1.52 -18.49 6.20
C GLU A 154 -0.12 -18.94 6.68
N ARG A 155 0.88 -18.05 6.65
CA ARG A 155 2.27 -18.36 6.98
C ARG A 155 2.82 -17.40 8.01
N TYR A 156 3.50 -17.94 9.01
CA TYR A 156 4.22 -17.11 9.98
C TYR A 156 5.33 -16.31 9.29
N GLY A 157 5.26 -14.98 9.40
CA GLY A 157 6.31 -14.10 8.91
C GLY A 157 5.87 -12.63 8.86
N PHE A 158 6.32 -11.83 9.82
CA PHE A 158 6.17 -10.39 9.78
C PHE A 158 7.51 -9.72 9.42
N VAL A 159 7.42 -8.59 8.73
CA VAL A 159 8.57 -7.79 8.33
C VAL A 159 8.37 -6.35 8.78
N THR A 160 9.42 -5.78 9.36
CA THR A 160 9.44 -4.36 9.75
C THR A 160 10.00 -3.52 8.60
N PHE A 161 9.19 -2.56 8.18
CA PHE A 161 9.50 -1.59 7.15
C PHE A 161 9.88 -0.26 7.76
N LYS A 162 10.84 0.39 7.13
CA LYS A 162 11.51 1.57 7.65
C LYS A 162 10.70 2.83 7.41
N LYS A 163 10.59 3.66 8.44
CA LYS A 163 10.02 5.00 8.36
C LYS A 163 10.72 5.89 7.34
N GLY A 164 9.95 6.81 6.75
CA GLY A 164 10.40 7.75 5.74
C GLY A 164 10.50 7.15 4.33
N PHE A 165 10.04 5.91 4.15
CA PHE A 165 9.97 5.24 2.85
C PHE A 165 8.52 4.91 2.48
N VAL A 166 8.31 4.67 1.19
CA VAL A 166 7.01 4.31 0.64
C VAL A 166 6.68 2.86 1.00
N LEU A 167 5.42 2.62 1.37
CA LEU A 167 4.79 1.30 1.29
C LEU A 167 3.81 1.28 0.12
N LYS A 168 3.77 0.17 -0.61
CA LYS A 168 2.81 -0.07 -1.69
C LYS A 168 2.06 -1.36 -1.47
N PHE A 169 0.75 -1.32 -1.64
CA PHE A 169 -0.15 -2.45 -1.50
C PHE A 169 -0.80 -2.78 -2.84
N ASP A 170 -1.19 -4.04 -3.00
CA ASP A 170 -1.94 -4.49 -4.15
C ASP A 170 -3.40 -4.12 -4.01
N ASP A 171 -3.93 -3.37 -4.96
CA ASP A 171 -5.31 -2.85 -4.93
C ASP A 171 -6.39 -3.93 -4.94
N SER A 172 -6.07 -5.14 -5.43
CA SER A 172 -7.03 -6.23 -5.47
C SER A 172 -7.04 -7.08 -4.20
N THR A 173 -5.88 -7.29 -3.59
CA THR A 173 -5.73 -8.24 -2.46
C THR A 173 -5.42 -7.58 -1.11
N GLY A 174 -4.92 -6.34 -1.09
CA GLY A 174 -4.39 -5.72 0.13
C GLY A 174 -3.05 -6.27 0.58
N THR A 175 -2.43 -7.17 -0.19
CA THR A 175 -1.10 -7.69 0.13
C THR A 175 -0.03 -6.62 -0.09
N LEU A 176 1.03 -6.66 0.71
CA LEU A 176 2.14 -5.71 0.57
C LEU A 176 2.95 -6.06 -0.68
N LYS A 177 3.05 -5.13 -1.64
CA LYS A 177 3.87 -5.30 -2.85
C LYS A 177 5.28 -4.81 -2.68
N GLU A 178 5.47 -3.72 -1.98
CA GLU A 178 6.77 -3.05 -1.93
C GLU A 178 6.98 -2.27 -0.63
N GLY A 179 8.23 -2.30 -0.14
CA GLY A 179 8.66 -1.44 0.96
C GLY A 179 10.18 -1.36 1.08
N THR A 180 10.67 -0.68 2.12
CA THR A 180 12.08 -0.65 2.47
C THR A 180 12.32 -1.33 3.81
N LEU A 181 13.23 -2.29 3.88
CA LEU A 181 13.49 -3.07 5.09
C LEU A 181 14.11 -2.20 6.20
N ALA A 182 13.63 -2.34 7.44
CA ALA A 182 14.23 -1.69 8.60
C ALA A 182 15.51 -2.39 9.09
N ALA A 183 15.55 -3.72 8.98
CA ALA A 183 16.67 -4.57 9.41
C ALA A 183 17.09 -5.54 8.29
N ASP A 184 18.26 -6.18 8.45
CA ASP A 184 18.64 -7.27 7.56
C ASP A 184 17.73 -8.46 7.87
N THR A 185 17.06 -9.03 6.86
CA THR A 185 15.96 -9.99 7.07
C THR A 185 16.14 -11.22 6.19
N ASN A 186 15.97 -12.40 6.78
CA ASN A 186 15.91 -13.66 6.03
C ASN A 186 14.51 -13.82 5.44
N LEU A 187 14.40 -13.84 4.12
CA LEU A 187 13.13 -13.98 3.41
C LEU A 187 13.25 -15.06 2.32
N ARG A 188 12.13 -15.68 1.98
CA ARG A 188 12.07 -16.62 0.86
C ARG A 188 11.76 -15.87 -0.42
N PRO A 189 12.64 -15.91 -1.43
CA PRO A 189 12.28 -15.46 -2.76
C PRO A 189 11.38 -16.50 -3.45
N ILE A 190 10.76 -16.09 -4.55
CA ILE A 190 10.04 -17.02 -5.42
C ILE A 190 10.98 -18.11 -5.96
N GLY A 191 10.49 -19.35 -6.02
CA GLY A 191 11.27 -20.54 -6.42
C GLY A 191 12.29 -21.05 -5.40
N TRP A 192 12.18 -20.62 -4.13
CA TRP A 192 13.03 -21.09 -3.03
C TRP A 192 13.09 -22.61 -2.86
N GLN A 193 12.07 -23.34 -3.34
CA GLN A 193 12.01 -24.80 -3.28
C GLN A 193 13.17 -25.47 -4.05
N ASN A 194 13.68 -24.82 -5.10
CA ASN A 194 14.85 -25.32 -5.85
C ASN A 194 16.14 -25.26 -5.01
N ASN A 195 16.14 -24.41 -3.98
CA ASN A 195 17.27 -24.16 -3.09
C ASN A 195 17.08 -24.84 -1.73
N LEU A 196 16.36 -25.96 -1.72
CA LEU A 196 16.20 -26.81 -0.54
C LEU A 196 17.42 -27.68 -0.26
N GLY A 197 18.26 -27.92 -1.28
CA GLY A 197 19.59 -28.55 -1.21
C GLY A 197 19.69 -29.88 -0.45
N GLU A 198 20.89 -30.45 -0.41
CA GLU A 198 21.20 -31.57 0.49
C GLU A 198 21.36 -31.09 1.94
N ASN A 199 21.90 -29.89 2.13
CA ASN A 199 22.06 -29.26 3.44
C ASN A 199 20.86 -28.35 3.75
N LYS A 200 19.81 -28.96 4.31
CA LYS A 200 18.48 -28.37 4.58
C LYS A 200 18.47 -27.20 5.57
N GLU A 201 19.62 -26.79 6.10
CA GLU A 201 19.75 -25.79 7.16
C GLU A 201 19.26 -24.40 6.76
N GLN A 202 19.38 -24.01 5.48
CA GLN A 202 18.94 -22.69 5.01
C GLN A 202 17.48 -22.64 4.56
N ALA A 203 16.84 -23.79 4.32
CA ALA A 203 15.42 -23.91 3.96
C ALA A 203 14.90 -22.89 2.91
N GLY A 204 15.75 -22.58 1.92
CA GLY A 204 15.48 -21.65 0.82
C GLY A 204 15.41 -20.16 1.20
N PHE A 205 15.91 -19.77 2.38
CA PHE A 205 15.99 -18.37 2.79
C PHE A 205 17.22 -17.67 2.19
N LEU A 206 17.03 -16.42 1.78
CA LEU A 206 18.09 -15.48 1.47
C LEU A 206 18.05 -14.32 2.46
N LYS A 207 19.23 -13.82 2.84
CA LYS A 207 19.36 -12.64 3.69
C LYS A 207 19.35 -11.38 2.86
N PHE A 208 18.32 -10.56 3.02
CA PHE A 208 18.17 -9.27 2.36
C PHE A 208 18.67 -8.14 3.25
N LYS A 209 19.24 -7.11 2.62
CA LYS A 209 19.90 -6.00 3.29
C LYS A 209 18.88 -5.02 3.88
N SER A 210 19.17 -4.47 5.05
CA SER A 210 18.46 -3.34 5.64
C SER A 210 18.60 -2.08 4.78
N LYS A 211 17.62 -1.19 4.89
CA LYS A 211 17.58 0.12 4.20
C LYS A 211 17.62 -0.01 2.67
N SER A 212 17.26 -1.16 2.13
CA SER A 212 17.06 -1.37 0.70
C SER A 212 15.60 -1.73 0.41
N ARG A 213 15.20 -1.46 -0.83
CA ARG A 213 13.92 -1.83 -1.40
C ARG A 213 13.77 -3.35 -1.40
N VAL A 214 12.55 -3.81 -1.18
CA VAL A 214 12.11 -5.19 -1.37
C VAL A 214 10.72 -5.18 -1.99
N ALA A 215 10.45 -6.12 -2.89
CA ALA A 215 9.12 -6.34 -3.45
C ALA A 215 8.70 -7.81 -3.33
N PHE A 216 7.39 -8.03 -3.23
CA PHE A 216 6.80 -9.33 -2.94
C PHE A 216 5.73 -9.74 -3.95
N THR A 217 5.48 -11.05 -4.03
CA THR A 217 4.25 -11.62 -4.58
C THR A 217 3.09 -11.48 -3.59
N GLU A 218 1.88 -11.78 -4.03
CA GLU A 218 0.68 -11.88 -3.16
C GLU A 218 0.86 -12.91 -2.03
N ASP A 219 1.66 -13.96 -2.26
CA ASP A 219 1.99 -14.99 -1.26
C ASP A 219 3.08 -14.55 -0.26
N GLY A 220 3.58 -13.32 -0.36
CA GLY A 220 4.65 -12.81 0.50
C GLY A 220 6.05 -13.33 0.16
N LEU A 221 6.28 -13.84 -1.06
CA LEU A 221 7.59 -14.27 -1.53
C LEU A 221 8.34 -13.12 -2.21
N VAL A 222 9.65 -13.01 -1.99
CA VAL A 222 10.44 -11.92 -2.57
C VAL A 222 10.60 -12.11 -4.08
N VAL A 223 10.28 -11.06 -4.85
CA VAL A 223 10.55 -10.97 -6.29
C VAL A 223 11.68 -10.00 -6.61
N LEU A 224 11.97 -9.05 -5.71
CA LEU A 224 13.07 -8.11 -5.84
C LEU A 224 13.64 -7.77 -4.46
N GLY A 225 14.96 -7.71 -4.36
CA GLY A 225 15.62 -7.22 -3.14
C GLY A 225 17.14 -7.19 -3.22
N THR A 226 17.78 -6.46 -2.30
CA THR A 226 19.26 -6.40 -2.23
C THR A 226 19.82 -7.50 -1.34
N ILE A 227 20.73 -8.31 -1.87
CA ILE A 227 21.38 -9.41 -1.15
C ILE A 227 22.37 -8.87 -0.12
N LYS A 228 22.35 -9.42 1.09
CA LYS A 228 23.22 -8.98 2.18
C LYS A 228 24.60 -9.62 2.13
N GLU A 229 24.65 -10.92 1.86
CA GLU A 229 25.85 -11.76 1.91
C GLU A 229 25.95 -12.57 0.62
N LYS A 230 27.18 -12.75 0.13
CA LYS A 230 27.44 -13.51 -1.10
C LYS A 230 26.97 -14.94 -0.92
N THR A 231 26.24 -15.46 -1.92
CA THR A 231 25.67 -16.81 -1.88
C THR A 231 25.45 -17.36 -3.28
N THR A 232 25.03 -18.61 -3.40
CA THR A 232 24.67 -19.25 -4.66
C THR A 232 23.18 -19.52 -4.73
N TRP A 233 22.61 -19.48 -5.94
CA TRP A 233 21.21 -19.74 -6.19
C TRP A 233 21.05 -20.76 -7.32
N GLN A 234 20.38 -21.86 -7.02
CA GLN A 234 19.98 -22.86 -8.00
C GLN A 234 18.74 -22.38 -8.77
N GLN A 235 18.89 -22.28 -10.08
CA GLN A 235 17.84 -21.90 -11.00
C GLN A 235 16.91 -23.10 -11.30
N PRO A 236 15.71 -22.86 -11.84
CA PRO A 236 14.78 -23.94 -12.19
C PRO A 236 15.31 -24.96 -13.20
N ASP A 237 16.27 -24.57 -14.04
CA ASP A 237 16.94 -25.45 -15.01
C ASP A 237 18.10 -26.27 -14.39
N GLY A 238 18.30 -26.17 -13.08
CA GLY A 238 19.36 -26.84 -12.33
C GLY A 238 20.72 -26.14 -12.39
N SER A 239 20.88 -25.09 -13.20
CA SER A 239 22.10 -24.28 -13.20
C SER A 239 22.24 -23.49 -11.89
N VAL A 240 23.47 -23.15 -11.52
CA VAL A 240 23.76 -22.36 -10.31
C VAL A 240 24.29 -20.99 -10.73
N VAL A 241 23.74 -19.93 -10.15
CA VAL A 241 24.22 -18.56 -10.30
C VAL A 241 24.75 -18.05 -8.97
N GLU A 242 25.76 -17.19 -9.02
CA GLU A 242 26.31 -16.52 -7.84
C GLU A 242 25.59 -15.20 -7.62
N LEU A 243 25.16 -14.95 -6.38
CA LEU A 243 24.53 -13.72 -5.93
C LEU A 243 25.53 -12.92 -5.11
N GLU A 244 25.92 -11.76 -5.62
CA GLU A 244 26.92 -10.90 -4.97
C GLU A 244 26.34 -10.06 -3.83
N ALA A 245 27.12 -9.86 -2.78
CA ALA A 245 26.73 -9.04 -1.65
C ALA A 245 26.51 -7.57 -2.06
N GLY A 246 25.39 -6.99 -1.63
CA GLY A 246 25.03 -5.61 -1.92
C GLY A 246 24.42 -5.37 -3.30
N LYS A 247 24.21 -6.42 -4.10
CA LYS A 247 23.53 -6.32 -5.40
C LYS A 247 22.02 -6.53 -5.26
N GLU A 248 21.27 -5.78 -6.05
CA GLU A 248 19.83 -5.98 -6.19
C GLU A 248 19.57 -7.13 -7.16
N VAL A 249 18.71 -8.06 -6.74
CA VAL A 249 18.38 -9.26 -7.49
C VAL A 249 16.89 -9.23 -7.81
N THR A 250 16.53 -9.57 -9.04
CA THR A 250 15.15 -9.74 -9.49
C THR A 250 14.92 -11.20 -9.87
N PHE A 251 13.83 -11.78 -9.39
CA PHE A 251 13.40 -13.14 -9.68
C PHE A 251 12.19 -13.12 -10.62
N SER A 252 12.17 -14.02 -11.60
CA SER A 252 11.01 -14.26 -12.45
C SER A 252 9.89 -14.98 -11.68
N GLU A 253 8.73 -15.11 -12.30
CA GLU A 253 7.60 -15.91 -11.79
C GLU A 253 7.96 -17.39 -11.52
N THR A 254 9.03 -17.90 -12.13
CA THR A 254 9.52 -19.27 -11.92
C THR A 254 10.67 -19.35 -10.91
N GLY A 255 11.12 -18.23 -10.34
CA GLY A 255 12.28 -18.19 -9.43
C GLY A 255 13.64 -18.18 -10.13
N ARG A 256 13.67 -17.90 -11.44
CA ARG A 256 14.91 -17.68 -12.19
C ARG A 256 15.44 -16.28 -11.88
N VAL A 257 16.75 -16.14 -11.69
CA VAL A 257 17.37 -14.81 -11.53
C VAL A 257 17.42 -14.14 -12.90
N VAL A 258 16.80 -12.97 -13.03
CA VAL A 258 16.72 -12.20 -14.28
C VAL A 258 17.77 -11.08 -14.32
N SER A 259 18.11 -10.53 -13.16
CA SER A 259 19.16 -9.51 -12.99
C SER A 259 19.81 -9.67 -11.62
N ASN A 260 21.14 -9.50 -11.54
CA ASN A 260 21.92 -9.44 -10.30
C ASN A 260 23.23 -8.66 -10.48
#